data_AF-A0ABD3NJ39-F1
#
_entry.id   AF-A0ABD3NJ39-F1
#
_cell.length_a   1.000
_cell.length_b   1.000
_cell.length_c   1.000
_cell.angle_alpha   90.00
_cell.angle_beta   90.00
_cell.angle_gamma   90.00
#
_symmetry.space_group_name_H-M   'P 1'
#
loop_
_entity.id
_entity.type
_entity.pdbx_description
1 polymer ?
#
loop_
_entity_poly.entity_id
_entity_poly.type
_entity_poly.pdbx_seq_one_letter_code
_entity_poly.pdbx_strand_id
1 'polypeptide(L)'
;MLFDSTNMNMLFDELFEIDPDHPALNGSLTPPHNCSSIHNFSPGPTSLPSVVESIIRQRCFPSNRLGSMALSHRSPEFGSILSSAVSKLRRVMAIPDEYEVLFTQGGGHGQFAAIPLNLCSSVDCHATYVVSGTWSARAVDEAKKYCRPTVISSNQNNSTGYNKYFPLQEMIDNHHPDSKFIYLCSNETVNGIELHRLPIIPSTMPPLVVDASSDFTTKPISWRESNVGLLFACASKNVGHAGITVVIVRKDLISGDENRANPMTPGFMDYKVNIAAKNVWNTIPTFNVDVVGIMMEWMLDVGGVNVLEERSVQKANLVYGVIDESNGFYKTLLPKESGYRSRMNVPFCVANEMINSEELTNLFLVECWKRGIVGLKTVTPFKQGKYLRVSLYHGVSMEDVLILTLFMKEFAAKYGGVESVSIKNIEEEMKELTVVEEEEHVSELKEVVSLAVSPFSSIVDLSRLSSSPTNVIDVTSFTLPKDFKVRRYAKITNDMFAPPISTMHHHGVAESCPLSR
;
A
#
# COMPACT_ATOMS: atom_id res chain seq x y z
N MET A 1 5.39 -30.86 44.15
CA MET A 1 3.99 -30.38 44.04
C MET A 1 3.61 -30.48 42.57
N LEU A 2 2.87 -31.53 42.22
CA LEU A 2 2.32 -31.74 40.89
C LEU A 2 1.15 -30.76 40.75
N PHE A 3 1.28 -29.76 39.88
CA PHE A 3 0.13 -28.95 39.50
C PHE A 3 -0.74 -29.79 38.55
N ASP A 4 -1.95 -30.07 39.03
CA ASP A 4 -2.96 -30.89 38.39
C ASP A 4 -3.46 -30.19 37.10
N SER A 5 -3.29 -30.85 35.95
CA SER A 5 -3.71 -30.37 34.62
C SER A 5 -5.21 -30.06 34.55
N THR A 6 -6.00 -30.61 35.48
CA THR A 6 -7.45 -30.46 35.54
C THR A 6 -7.88 -29.06 36.06
N ASN A 7 -7.07 -28.41 36.89
CA ASN A 7 -7.35 -27.07 37.43
C ASN A 7 -6.98 -25.94 36.47
N MET A 8 -6.03 -26.16 35.56
CA MET A 8 -5.75 -25.22 34.47
C MET A 8 -6.96 -25.13 33.54
N ASN A 9 -7.52 -26.27 33.11
CA ASN A 9 -8.66 -26.29 32.18
C ASN A 9 -9.92 -25.57 32.73
N MET A 10 -10.21 -25.66 34.04
CA MET A 10 -11.33 -24.89 34.63
C MET A 10 -11.07 -23.38 34.71
N LEU A 11 -9.83 -22.95 34.93
CA LEU A 11 -9.46 -21.53 34.82
C LEU A 11 -9.50 -21.05 33.36
N PHE A 12 -9.22 -21.94 32.40
CA PHE A 12 -9.32 -21.67 30.96
C PHE A 12 -10.77 -21.51 30.48
N ASP A 13 -11.72 -22.30 30.98
CA ASP A 13 -13.13 -22.19 30.58
C ASP A 13 -13.79 -20.88 31.07
N GLU A 14 -13.39 -20.33 32.22
CA GLU A 14 -13.91 -19.03 32.72
C GLU A 14 -13.20 -17.80 32.13
N LEU A 15 -11.99 -17.92 31.59
CA LEU A 15 -11.19 -16.79 31.06
C LEU A 15 -11.46 -16.47 29.58
N PHE A 16 -12.16 -17.36 28.85
CA PHE A 16 -12.28 -17.30 27.38
C PHE A 16 -13.71 -17.36 26.85
N GLU A 17 -14.74 -17.08 27.67
CA GLU A 17 -16.09 -16.83 27.14
C GLU A 17 -16.13 -15.53 26.33
N ILE A 18 -15.69 -15.60 25.08
CA ILE A 18 -15.87 -14.56 24.09
C ILE A 18 -17.25 -14.78 23.48
N ASP A 19 -18.11 -13.76 23.59
CA ASP A 19 -19.36 -13.70 22.87
C ASP A 19 -19.14 -14.07 21.38
N PRO A 20 -19.76 -15.17 20.87
CA PRO A 20 -19.62 -15.57 19.47
C PRO A 20 -20.03 -14.48 18.48
N ASP A 21 -20.93 -13.57 18.89
CA ASP A 21 -21.41 -12.45 18.10
C ASP A 21 -20.56 -11.18 18.26
N HIS A 22 -19.44 -11.25 19.02
CA HIS A 22 -18.59 -10.10 19.27
C HIS A 22 -18.13 -9.45 17.93
N PRO A 23 -18.26 -8.11 17.76
CA PRO A 23 -18.03 -7.45 16.46
C PRO A 23 -16.66 -7.72 15.84
N ALA A 24 -15.61 -7.84 16.66
CA ALA A 24 -14.26 -8.19 16.21
C ALA A 24 -14.20 -9.53 15.47
N LEU A 25 -14.98 -10.53 15.91
CA LEU A 25 -15.04 -11.84 15.27
C LEU A 25 -15.70 -11.78 13.91
N ASN A 26 -16.51 -10.76 13.62
CA ASN A 26 -17.09 -10.52 12.30
C ASN A 26 -16.25 -9.56 11.44
N GLY A 27 -15.08 -9.14 11.93
CA GLY A 27 -14.19 -8.23 11.21
C GLY A 27 -14.64 -6.76 11.24
N SER A 28 -15.39 -6.35 12.27
CA SER A 28 -15.78 -4.95 12.45
C SER A 28 -14.57 -4.02 12.48
N LEU A 29 -14.65 -2.92 11.72
CA LEU A 29 -13.66 -1.85 11.70
C LEU A 29 -14.05 -0.66 12.60
N THR A 30 -15.10 -0.83 13.42
CA THR A 30 -15.63 0.21 14.31
C THR A 30 -15.35 -0.18 15.76
N PRO A 31 -14.18 0.15 16.32
CA PRO A 31 -13.84 -0.16 17.71
C PRO A 31 -14.69 0.65 18.71
N PRO A 32 -14.61 0.36 20.02
CA PRO A 32 -15.33 1.10 21.05
C PRO A 32 -15.09 2.61 21.01
N HIS A 33 -16.12 3.40 21.31
CA HIS A 33 -16.08 4.87 21.23
C HIS A 33 -15.04 5.54 22.15
N ASN A 34 -14.52 4.85 23.16
CA ASN A 34 -13.47 5.35 24.05
C ASN A 34 -12.06 5.20 23.47
N CYS A 35 -11.88 4.61 22.28
CA CYS A 35 -10.60 4.61 21.58
C CYS A 35 -10.34 6.00 20.98
N SER A 36 -9.22 6.62 21.36
CA SER A 36 -8.80 7.94 20.85
C SER A 36 -8.31 7.89 19.39
N SER A 37 -7.92 6.71 18.88
CA SER A 37 -7.41 6.51 17.52
C SER A 37 -7.74 5.11 17.00
N ILE A 38 -7.81 4.98 15.67
CA ILE A 38 -8.10 3.72 14.97
C ILE A 38 -6.91 3.36 14.09
N HIS A 39 -6.30 2.22 14.36
CA HIS A 39 -5.12 1.70 13.65
C HIS A 39 -5.57 0.64 12.64
N ASN A 40 -5.68 1.04 11.38
CA ASN A 40 -6.31 0.24 10.33
C ASN A 40 -5.29 -0.51 9.46
N PHE A 41 -5.22 -1.83 9.63
CA PHE A 41 -4.32 -2.71 8.87
C PHE A 41 -5.02 -3.44 7.71
N SER A 42 -6.16 -2.89 7.24
CA SER A 42 -6.97 -3.51 6.20
C SER A 42 -6.20 -3.66 4.88
N PRO A 43 -6.43 -4.77 4.16
CA PRO A 43 -5.69 -5.13 2.93
C PRO A 43 -6.15 -4.42 1.65
N GLY A 44 -7.20 -3.60 1.73
CA GLY A 44 -7.85 -2.96 0.59
C GLY A 44 -9.38 -3.05 0.69
N PRO A 45 -10.11 -1.92 0.76
CA PRO A 45 -9.60 -0.57 0.96
C PRO A 45 -8.78 -0.43 2.25
N THR A 46 -7.86 0.53 2.27
CA THR A 46 -7.00 0.84 3.42
C THR A 46 -6.98 2.35 3.65
N SER A 47 -6.46 2.79 4.80
CA SER A 47 -6.33 4.22 5.11
C SER A 47 -5.36 4.90 4.14
N LEU A 48 -5.53 6.21 3.94
CA LEU A 48 -4.54 7.05 3.26
C LEU A 48 -3.69 7.78 4.32
N PRO A 49 -2.51 8.30 3.97
CA PRO A 49 -1.77 9.16 4.89
C PRO A 49 -2.67 10.31 5.41
N SER A 50 -2.62 10.62 6.71
CA SER A 50 -3.50 11.62 7.35
C SER A 50 -3.45 12.99 6.68
N VAL A 51 -2.26 13.43 6.25
CA VAL A 51 -2.05 14.66 5.48
C VAL A 51 -2.80 14.62 4.15
N VAL A 52 -2.78 13.48 3.45
CA VAL A 52 -3.52 13.30 2.19
C VAL A 52 -5.03 13.35 2.44
N GLU A 53 -5.53 12.69 3.49
CA GLU A 53 -6.95 12.77 3.83
C GLU A 53 -7.41 14.19 4.13
N SER A 54 -6.58 14.96 4.85
CA SER A 54 -6.85 16.38 5.13
C SER A 54 -6.96 17.21 3.85
N ILE A 55 -6.02 17.02 2.92
CA ILE A 55 -6.04 17.68 1.61
C ILE A 55 -7.29 17.29 0.80
N ILE A 56 -7.66 16.00 0.82
CA ILE A 56 -8.87 15.50 0.16
C ILE A 56 -10.11 16.21 0.73
N ARG A 57 -10.26 16.29 2.06
CA ARG A 57 -11.40 16.96 2.72
C ARG A 57 -11.53 18.42 2.25
N GLN A 58 -10.41 19.16 2.17
CA GLN A 58 -10.42 20.55 1.68
C GLN A 58 -10.73 20.66 0.18
N ARG A 59 -10.22 19.75 -0.65
CA ARG A 59 -10.34 19.83 -2.12
C ARG A 59 -11.65 19.25 -2.68
N CYS A 60 -12.31 18.37 -1.94
CA CYS A 60 -13.58 17.77 -2.35
C CYS A 60 -14.73 18.76 -2.37
N PHE A 61 -14.83 19.59 -1.33
CA PHE A 61 -15.93 20.52 -1.13
C PHE A 61 -15.41 21.94 -0.82
N PRO A 62 -14.65 22.56 -1.74
CA PRO A 62 -14.15 23.91 -1.52
C PRO A 62 -15.32 24.91 -1.51
N SER A 63 -15.24 25.92 -0.64
CA SER A 63 -16.32 26.91 -0.44
C SER A 63 -16.47 27.93 -1.58
N ASN A 64 -15.44 28.09 -2.41
CA ASN A 64 -15.33 29.18 -3.39
C ASN A 64 -15.18 28.70 -4.86
N ARG A 65 -15.23 27.38 -5.12
CA ARG A 65 -15.12 26.80 -6.47
C ARG A 65 -15.74 25.40 -6.52
N LEU A 66 -15.80 24.79 -7.70
CA LEU A 66 -16.18 23.38 -7.82
C LEU A 66 -14.99 22.47 -7.48
N GLY A 67 -15.27 21.40 -6.72
CA GLY A 67 -14.35 20.28 -6.49
C GLY A 67 -14.39 19.25 -7.63
N SER A 68 -13.42 18.34 -7.67
CA SER A 68 -13.29 17.34 -8.75
C SER A 68 -14.53 16.47 -8.96
N MET A 69 -15.32 16.23 -7.92
CA MET A 69 -16.61 15.51 -8.00
C MET A 69 -17.70 16.24 -8.82
N ALA A 70 -17.61 17.57 -8.95
CA ALA A 70 -18.61 18.38 -9.64
C ALA A 70 -18.10 18.95 -10.99
N LEU A 71 -16.85 18.65 -11.37
CA LEU A 71 -16.30 19.05 -12.65
C LEU A 71 -16.70 18.06 -13.74
N SER A 72 -17.07 18.58 -14.92
CA SER A 72 -17.17 17.75 -16.11
C SER A 72 -15.80 17.17 -16.44
N HIS A 73 -15.72 15.87 -16.72
CA HIS A 73 -14.48 15.20 -17.13
C HIS A 73 -13.88 15.73 -18.45
N ARG A 74 -14.60 16.60 -19.17
CA ARG A 74 -14.14 17.28 -20.39
C ARG A 74 -13.87 18.76 -20.20
N SER A 75 -14.04 19.29 -18.99
CA SER A 75 -13.75 20.69 -18.71
C SER A 75 -12.24 20.94 -18.66
N PRO A 76 -11.78 22.16 -18.98
CA PRO A 76 -10.36 22.53 -18.86
C PRO A 76 -9.81 22.33 -17.45
N GLU A 77 -10.63 22.56 -16.41
CA GLU A 77 -10.26 22.40 -15.01
C GLU A 77 -9.95 20.93 -14.68
N PHE A 78 -10.82 19.99 -15.10
CA PHE A 78 -10.53 18.57 -14.91
C PHE A 78 -9.38 18.11 -15.80
N GLY A 79 -9.26 18.61 -17.03
CA GLY A 79 -8.11 18.34 -17.89
C GLY A 79 -6.78 18.73 -17.24
N SER A 80 -6.76 19.80 -16.47
CA SER A 80 -5.60 20.24 -15.68
C SER A 80 -5.30 19.28 -14.52
N ILE A 81 -6.33 18.81 -13.79
CA ILE A 81 -6.19 17.81 -12.73
C ILE A 81 -5.62 16.51 -13.29
N LEU A 82 -6.21 16.01 -14.37
CA LEU A 82 -5.81 14.76 -15.03
C LEU A 82 -4.37 14.82 -15.55
N SER A 83 -4.01 15.88 -16.29
CA SER A 83 -2.66 16.05 -16.81
C SER A 83 -1.62 16.20 -15.69
N SER A 84 -1.96 16.92 -14.61
CA SER A 84 -1.12 17.02 -13.42
C SER A 84 -0.91 15.65 -12.75
N ALA A 85 -1.98 14.86 -12.58
CA ALA A 85 -1.90 13.52 -12.00
C ALA A 85 -1.01 12.59 -12.84
N VAL A 86 -1.17 12.59 -14.18
CA VAL A 86 -0.30 11.82 -15.09
C VAL A 86 1.16 12.28 -14.96
N SER A 87 1.41 13.59 -15.01
CA SER A 87 2.78 14.13 -14.93
C SER A 87 3.46 13.77 -13.60
N LYS A 88 2.77 13.93 -12.47
CA LYS A 88 3.29 13.55 -11.14
C LYS A 88 3.53 12.06 -11.04
N LEU A 89 2.61 11.22 -11.52
CA LEU A 89 2.79 9.77 -11.55
C LEU A 89 4.03 9.37 -12.36
N ARG A 90 4.24 9.99 -13.54
CA ARG A 90 5.44 9.76 -14.35
C ARG A 90 6.72 10.11 -13.59
N ARG A 91 6.72 11.23 -12.86
CA ARG A 91 7.87 11.66 -12.05
C ARG A 91 8.13 10.71 -10.88
N VAL A 92 7.09 10.35 -10.12
CA VAL A 92 7.20 9.46 -8.95
C VAL A 92 7.76 8.10 -9.36
N MET A 93 7.22 7.50 -10.42
CA MET A 93 7.57 6.14 -10.82
C MET A 93 8.61 6.07 -11.94
N ALA A 94 9.23 7.21 -12.29
CA ALA A 94 10.18 7.33 -13.39
C ALA A 94 9.69 6.67 -14.70
N ILE A 95 8.42 6.87 -15.03
CA ILE A 95 7.77 6.22 -16.18
C ILE A 95 8.32 6.81 -17.49
N PRO A 96 8.92 6.00 -18.37
CA PRO A 96 9.48 6.49 -19.62
C PRO A 96 8.43 7.02 -20.62
N ASP A 97 8.88 7.85 -21.57
CA ASP A 97 8.02 8.50 -22.56
C ASP A 97 7.41 7.52 -23.59
N GLU A 98 8.03 6.35 -23.77
CA GLU A 98 7.52 5.26 -24.60
C GLU A 98 6.32 4.51 -24.00
N TYR A 99 5.86 4.88 -22.80
CA TYR A 99 4.65 4.35 -22.16
C TYR A 99 3.51 5.36 -22.21
N GLU A 100 2.27 4.87 -22.17
CA GLU A 100 1.07 5.65 -21.88
C GLU A 100 0.54 5.33 -20.49
N VAL A 101 -0.08 6.34 -19.87
CA VAL A 101 -0.72 6.21 -18.55
C VAL A 101 -2.23 6.29 -18.75
N LEU A 102 -2.92 5.23 -18.34
CA LEU A 102 -4.37 5.12 -18.40
C LEU A 102 -4.98 4.97 -17.01
N PHE A 103 -6.19 5.50 -16.89
CA PHE A 103 -7.04 5.39 -15.72
C PHE A 103 -8.31 4.65 -16.11
N THR A 104 -8.39 3.38 -15.70
CA THR A 104 -9.47 2.48 -16.08
C THR A 104 -10.34 2.12 -14.88
N GLN A 105 -11.53 1.57 -15.14
CA GLN A 105 -12.45 1.06 -14.11
C GLN A 105 -12.38 -0.48 -14.05
N GLY A 106 -13.07 -1.09 -13.08
CA GLY A 106 -13.19 -2.55 -12.94
C GLY A 106 -12.12 -3.22 -12.06
N GLY A 107 -11.19 -2.46 -11.48
CA GLY A 107 -10.17 -3.00 -10.58
C GLY A 107 -9.24 -4.00 -11.27
N GLY A 108 -8.57 -4.84 -10.48
CA GLY A 108 -7.63 -5.85 -10.98
C GLY A 108 -8.32 -6.94 -11.79
N HIS A 109 -9.52 -7.37 -11.37
CA HIS A 109 -10.31 -8.35 -12.14
C HIS A 109 -10.71 -7.82 -13.52
N GLY A 110 -11.03 -6.52 -13.63
CA GLY A 110 -11.23 -5.88 -14.92
C GLY A 110 -9.98 -5.96 -15.80
N GLN A 111 -8.78 -5.82 -15.23
CA GLN A 111 -7.52 -5.96 -15.97
C GLN A 111 -7.17 -7.41 -16.31
N PHE A 112 -7.56 -8.40 -15.49
CA PHE A 112 -7.41 -9.81 -15.85
C PHE A 112 -8.12 -10.16 -17.16
N ALA A 113 -9.23 -9.49 -17.48
CA ALA A 113 -9.91 -9.59 -18.77
C ALA A 113 -9.34 -8.61 -19.82
N ALA A 114 -9.15 -7.34 -19.46
CA ALA A 114 -8.76 -6.31 -20.42
C ALA A 114 -7.37 -6.56 -21.04
N ILE A 115 -6.40 -7.05 -20.27
CA ILE A 115 -5.05 -7.26 -20.76
C ILE A 115 -5.01 -8.28 -21.91
N PRO A 116 -5.48 -9.53 -21.75
CA PRO A 116 -5.48 -10.47 -22.87
C PRO A 116 -6.37 -9.98 -24.02
N LEU A 117 -7.50 -9.30 -23.75
CA LEU A 117 -8.31 -8.71 -24.82
C LEU A 117 -7.55 -7.68 -25.66
N ASN A 118 -6.63 -6.90 -25.06
CA ASN A 118 -5.85 -5.90 -25.78
C ASN A 118 -4.57 -6.47 -26.42
N LEU A 119 -3.90 -7.43 -25.77
CA LEU A 119 -2.59 -7.94 -26.21
C LEU A 119 -2.69 -9.23 -27.04
N CYS A 120 -3.85 -9.89 -27.04
CA CYS A 120 -4.14 -11.08 -27.83
C CYS A 120 -5.25 -10.79 -28.84
N SER A 121 -4.94 -10.84 -30.14
CA SER A 121 -5.92 -10.58 -31.19
C SER A 121 -7.01 -11.64 -31.33
N SER A 122 -6.82 -12.83 -30.73
CA SER A 122 -7.77 -13.93 -30.71
C SER A 122 -7.53 -14.86 -29.52
N VAL A 123 -8.50 -15.75 -29.25
CA VAL A 123 -8.42 -16.76 -28.19
C VAL A 123 -7.30 -17.79 -28.37
N ASP A 124 -6.74 -17.91 -29.58
CA ASP A 124 -5.66 -18.85 -29.87
C ASP A 124 -4.27 -18.29 -29.54
N CYS A 125 -4.16 -17.01 -29.22
CA CYS A 125 -2.89 -16.42 -28.78
C CYS A 125 -2.41 -17.11 -27.49
N HIS A 126 -1.11 -17.36 -27.41
CA HIS A 126 -0.49 -17.90 -26.22
C HIS A 126 -0.04 -16.76 -25.30
N ALA A 127 -0.11 -16.98 -23.99
CA ALA A 127 0.47 -16.10 -22.99
C ALA A 127 0.96 -16.93 -21.81
N THR A 128 2.09 -16.58 -21.22
CA THR A 128 2.62 -17.29 -20.05
C THR A 128 2.18 -16.59 -18.77
N TYR A 129 1.78 -17.34 -17.76
CA TYR A 129 1.38 -16.82 -16.46
C TYR A 129 2.17 -17.49 -15.34
N VAL A 130 2.84 -16.65 -14.54
CA VAL A 130 3.52 -17.09 -13.33
C VAL A 130 2.56 -17.05 -12.15
N VAL A 131 2.22 -18.23 -11.63
CA VAL A 131 1.29 -18.41 -10.52
C VAL A 131 2.05 -18.60 -9.21
N SER A 132 2.21 -17.49 -8.50
CA SER A 132 2.81 -17.40 -7.16
C SER A 132 1.78 -17.31 -6.03
N GLY A 133 0.50 -17.13 -6.32
CA GLY A 133 -0.54 -17.08 -5.27
C GLY A 133 -1.97 -16.93 -5.78
N THR A 134 -2.81 -16.31 -4.95
CA THR A 134 -4.26 -16.24 -5.16
C THR A 134 -4.63 -15.35 -6.36
N TRP A 135 -3.97 -14.20 -6.52
CA TRP A 135 -4.34 -13.24 -7.56
C TRP A 135 -3.84 -13.66 -8.93
N SER A 136 -2.62 -14.17 -9.02
CA SER A 136 -2.09 -14.76 -10.25
C SER A 136 -2.89 -15.98 -10.71
N ALA A 137 -3.36 -16.83 -9.79
CA ALA A 137 -4.26 -17.94 -10.13
C ALA A 137 -5.60 -17.45 -10.72
N ARG A 138 -6.21 -16.41 -10.11
CA ARG A 138 -7.44 -15.80 -10.65
C ARG A 138 -7.22 -15.14 -12.01
N ALA A 139 -6.07 -14.54 -12.24
CA ALA A 139 -5.71 -13.99 -13.54
C ALA A 139 -5.68 -15.07 -14.63
N VAL A 140 -5.11 -16.25 -14.32
CA VAL A 140 -5.13 -17.42 -15.22
C VAL A 140 -6.56 -17.88 -15.50
N ASP A 141 -7.40 -17.99 -14.48
CA ASP A 141 -8.78 -18.46 -14.65
C ASP A 141 -9.61 -17.54 -15.54
N GLU A 142 -9.41 -16.23 -15.43
CA GLU A 142 -10.04 -15.25 -16.31
C GLU A 142 -9.46 -15.30 -17.73
N ALA A 143 -8.14 -15.42 -17.86
CA ALA A 143 -7.43 -15.42 -19.14
C ALA A 143 -7.81 -16.57 -20.07
N LYS A 144 -8.24 -17.72 -19.53
CA LYS A 144 -8.73 -18.88 -20.32
C LYS A 144 -9.88 -18.54 -21.27
N LYS A 145 -10.62 -17.45 -21.02
CA LYS A 145 -11.70 -16.98 -21.89
C LYS A 145 -11.20 -16.23 -23.14
N TYR A 146 -9.96 -15.71 -23.09
CA TYR A 146 -9.47 -14.70 -24.02
C TYR A 146 -8.15 -15.08 -24.71
N CYS A 147 -7.41 -16.05 -24.18
CA CYS A 147 -6.17 -16.58 -24.74
C CYS A 147 -5.89 -18.02 -24.23
N ARG A 148 -4.79 -18.63 -24.66
CA ARG A 148 -4.27 -19.91 -24.16
C ARG A 148 -3.16 -19.68 -23.12
N PRO A 149 -3.46 -19.73 -21.81
CA PRO A 149 -2.46 -19.52 -20.78
C PRO A 149 -1.56 -20.75 -20.60
N THR A 150 -0.24 -20.58 -20.72
CA THR A 150 0.77 -21.52 -20.20
C THR A 150 1.06 -21.16 -18.76
N VAL A 151 0.83 -22.11 -17.83
CA VAL A 151 0.95 -21.86 -16.39
C VAL A 151 2.30 -22.35 -15.87
N ILE A 152 3.04 -21.45 -15.23
CA ILE A 152 4.28 -21.75 -14.51
C ILE A 152 4.01 -21.54 -13.04
N SER A 153 4.16 -22.59 -12.23
CA SER A 153 3.86 -22.52 -10.81
C SER A 153 4.82 -23.38 -9.99
N SER A 154 5.25 -22.84 -8.86
CA SER A 154 6.03 -23.57 -7.85
C SER A 154 5.20 -24.60 -7.05
N ASN A 155 3.90 -24.74 -7.32
CA ASN A 155 2.99 -25.58 -6.54
C ASN A 155 2.64 -26.93 -7.19
N GLN A 156 3.25 -27.29 -8.33
CA GLN A 156 2.79 -28.45 -9.12
C GLN A 156 2.85 -29.80 -8.38
N ASN A 157 3.56 -29.90 -7.24
CA ASN A 157 3.78 -31.16 -6.52
C ASN A 157 3.57 -31.12 -4.97
N ASN A 158 2.96 -30.07 -4.38
CA ASN A 158 2.92 -29.95 -2.90
C ASN A 158 1.58 -30.34 -2.25
N SER A 159 1.65 -31.30 -1.32
CA SER A 159 0.58 -31.73 -0.40
C SER A 159 0.10 -30.64 0.57
N THR A 160 0.84 -29.54 0.70
CA THR A 160 0.51 -28.38 1.55
C THR A 160 -0.31 -27.31 0.82
N GLY A 161 -0.39 -27.35 -0.52
CA GLY A 161 -1.27 -26.49 -1.31
C GLY A 161 -0.81 -25.05 -1.57
N TYR A 162 0.39 -24.60 -1.17
CA TYR A 162 0.82 -23.19 -1.32
C TYR A 162 2.26 -23.02 -1.85
N ASN A 163 2.51 -21.88 -2.51
CA ASN A 163 3.83 -21.47 -3.00
C ASN A 163 4.71 -20.95 -1.86
N LYS A 164 5.94 -21.49 -1.74
CA LYS A 164 6.95 -21.06 -0.75
C LYS A 164 8.04 -20.16 -1.33
N TYR A 165 8.04 -19.97 -2.64
CA TYR A 165 8.98 -19.14 -3.39
C TYR A 165 8.32 -18.65 -4.68
N PHE A 166 8.99 -17.75 -5.40
CA PHE A 166 8.56 -17.29 -6.72
C PHE A 166 9.29 -18.10 -7.81
N PRO A 167 8.61 -18.73 -8.78
CA PRO A 167 9.23 -19.64 -9.76
C PRO A 167 9.89 -18.89 -10.92
N LEU A 168 10.90 -18.07 -10.61
CA LEU A 168 11.57 -17.20 -11.58
C LEU A 168 12.43 -18.00 -12.58
N GLN A 169 13.18 -18.99 -12.10
CA GLN A 169 14.03 -19.79 -12.97
C GLN A 169 13.18 -20.63 -13.92
N GLU A 170 12.11 -21.23 -13.40
CA GLU A 170 11.16 -22.00 -14.18
C GLU A 170 10.44 -21.14 -15.22
N MET A 171 10.19 -19.87 -14.91
CA MET A 171 9.67 -18.90 -15.88
C MET A 171 10.63 -18.70 -17.05
N ILE A 172 11.91 -18.47 -16.77
CA ILE A 172 12.93 -18.26 -17.80
C ILE A 172 13.04 -19.52 -18.68
N ASP A 173 13.11 -20.69 -18.07
CA ASP A 173 13.40 -21.95 -18.77
C ASP A 173 12.19 -22.51 -19.54
N ASN A 174 10.95 -22.28 -19.07
CA ASN A 174 9.75 -22.99 -19.54
C ASN A 174 8.61 -22.10 -20.04
N HIS A 175 8.84 -20.80 -20.26
CA HIS A 175 7.83 -19.95 -20.91
C HIS A 175 7.51 -20.46 -22.33
N HIS A 176 6.26 -20.26 -22.77
CA HIS A 176 5.87 -20.66 -24.12
C HIS A 176 6.50 -19.72 -25.16
N PRO A 177 7.16 -20.24 -26.22
CA PRO A 177 7.93 -19.43 -27.18
C PRO A 177 7.05 -18.41 -27.93
N ASP A 178 5.81 -18.78 -28.26
CA ASP A 178 4.86 -17.87 -28.94
C ASP A 178 4.05 -16.99 -27.99
N SER A 179 4.44 -16.87 -26.72
CA SER A 179 3.71 -16.03 -25.77
C SER A 179 3.71 -14.57 -26.20
N LYS A 180 2.54 -13.93 -26.19
CA LYS A 180 2.42 -12.48 -26.40
C LYS A 180 2.94 -11.67 -25.22
N PHE A 181 2.90 -12.24 -24.01
CA PHE A 181 3.44 -11.66 -22.80
C PHE A 181 3.67 -12.74 -21.73
N ILE A 182 4.43 -12.36 -20.70
CA ILE A 182 4.57 -13.12 -19.45
C ILE A 182 3.92 -12.32 -18.32
N TYR A 183 2.87 -12.86 -17.71
CA TYR A 183 2.17 -12.26 -16.58
C TYR A 183 2.81 -12.67 -15.25
N LEU A 184 2.95 -11.72 -14.34
CA LEU A 184 3.23 -11.98 -12.93
C LEU A 184 2.48 -11.04 -11.99
N CYS A 185 2.25 -11.52 -10.76
CA CYS A 185 1.82 -10.68 -9.64
C CYS A 185 3.05 -10.36 -8.78
N SER A 186 3.41 -9.07 -8.70
CA SER A 186 4.62 -8.63 -8.00
C SER A 186 4.47 -8.65 -6.47
N ASN A 187 3.23 -8.59 -5.97
CA ASN A 187 2.93 -8.81 -4.55
C ASN A 187 1.59 -9.53 -4.36
N GLU A 188 1.64 -10.80 -3.98
CA GLU A 188 0.48 -11.62 -3.65
C GLU A 188 -0.06 -11.27 -2.25
N THR A 189 -0.99 -10.32 -2.20
CA THR A 189 -1.57 -9.77 -0.96
C THR A 189 -1.99 -10.84 0.03
N VAL A 190 -2.59 -11.93 -0.45
CA VAL A 190 -3.14 -12.99 0.41
C VAL A 190 -2.08 -13.97 0.87
N ASN A 191 -1.05 -14.19 0.04
CA ASN A 191 0.00 -15.16 0.31
C ASN A 191 1.21 -14.54 1.03
N GLY A 192 1.33 -13.21 1.04
CA GLY A 192 2.46 -12.50 1.63
C GLY A 192 3.76 -12.68 0.85
N ILE A 193 3.67 -12.93 -0.45
CA ILE A 193 4.83 -13.12 -1.35
C ILE A 193 5.05 -11.83 -2.14
N GLU A 194 6.22 -11.21 -2.05
CA GLU A 194 6.60 -10.03 -2.82
C GLU A 194 7.91 -10.24 -3.59
N LEU A 195 7.93 -9.81 -4.85
CA LEU A 195 9.16 -9.56 -5.59
C LEU A 195 9.73 -8.21 -5.18
N HIS A 196 10.79 -8.16 -4.35
CA HIS A 196 11.39 -6.88 -3.92
C HIS A 196 12.00 -6.09 -5.09
N ARG A 197 12.34 -6.77 -6.18
CA ARG A 197 12.70 -6.18 -7.48
C ARG A 197 12.04 -7.01 -8.57
N LEU A 198 11.67 -6.38 -9.68
CA LEU A 198 11.25 -7.13 -10.87
C LEU A 198 12.45 -7.90 -11.44
N PRO A 199 12.22 -9.08 -12.03
CA PRO A 199 13.30 -9.83 -12.67
C PRO A 199 13.82 -9.06 -13.89
N ILE A 200 15.13 -9.11 -14.11
CA ILE A 200 15.74 -8.65 -15.36
C ILE A 200 15.65 -9.83 -16.33
N ILE A 201 14.95 -9.62 -17.45
CA ILE A 201 14.77 -10.65 -18.48
C ILE A 201 15.37 -10.19 -19.81
N PRO A 202 15.91 -11.11 -20.64
CA PRO A 202 16.37 -10.76 -21.97
C PRO A 202 15.29 -10.04 -22.78
N SER A 203 15.66 -9.01 -23.54
CA SER A 203 14.73 -8.29 -24.41
C SER A 203 14.14 -9.16 -25.53
N THR A 204 14.72 -10.33 -25.78
CA THR A 204 14.22 -11.35 -26.72
C THR A 204 13.06 -12.16 -26.14
N MET A 205 12.84 -12.14 -24.82
CA MET A 205 11.68 -12.76 -24.21
C MET A 205 10.43 -11.88 -24.39
N PRO A 206 9.23 -12.48 -24.36
CA PRO A 206 7.97 -11.74 -24.32
C PRO A 206 7.97 -10.70 -23.18
N PRO A 207 7.33 -9.53 -23.37
CA PRO A 207 7.33 -8.47 -22.38
C PRO A 207 6.58 -8.89 -21.10
N LEU A 208 6.98 -8.31 -19.97
CA LEU A 208 6.30 -8.54 -18.69
C LEU A 208 4.99 -7.76 -18.62
N VAL A 209 3.94 -8.45 -18.18
CA VAL A 209 2.71 -7.88 -17.63
C VAL A 209 2.78 -8.01 -16.11
N VAL A 210 2.73 -6.88 -15.40
CA VAL A 210 2.92 -6.82 -13.95
C VAL A 210 1.65 -6.34 -13.26
N ASP A 211 1.06 -7.19 -12.44
CA ASP A 211 0.13 -6.75 -11.39
C ASP A 211 0.94 -6.24 -10.20
N ALA A 212 0.90 -4.92 -10.00
CA ALA A 212 1.54 -4.22 -8.90
C ALA A 212 0.52 -3.65 -7.90
N SER A 213 -0.71 -4.18 -7.89
CA SER A 213 -1.80 -3.56 -7.13
C SER A 213 -1.49 -3.33 -5.66
N SER A 214 -0.71 -4.21 -5.00
CA SER A 214 -0.39 -4.15 -3.56
C SER A 214 1.03 -3.72 -3.21
N ASP A 215 1.79 -3.20 -4.16
CA ASP A 215 3.18 -2.77 -3.96
C ASP A 215 3.62 -1.70 -4.97
N PHE A 216 2.72 -1.21 -5.82
CA PHE A 216 2.98 -0.04 -6.64
C PHE A 216 3.32 1.15 -5.75
N THR A 217 4.34 1.93 -6.11
CA THR A 217 4.91 3.06 -5.35
C THR A 217 5.67 2.71 -4.06
N THR A 218 5.96 1.44 -3.79
CA THR A 218 6.75 1.03 -2.60
C THR A 218 8.19 0.67 -2.92
N LYS A 219 8.54 0.61 -4.20
CA LYS A 219 9.88 0.32 -4.73
C LYS A 219 10.03 0.85 -6.16
N PRO A 220 11.26 1.16 -6.60
CA PRO A 220 11.53 1.52 -7.98
C PRO A 220 11.19 0.40 -8.97
N ILE A 221 10.86 0.78 -10.21
CA ILE A 221 10.56 -0.16 -11.31
C ILE A 221 11.63 -0.03 -12.39
N SER A 222 12.30 -1.13 -12.71
CA SER A 222 13.27 -1.23 -13.80
C SER A 222 12.55 -1.44 -15.14
N TRP A 223 11.89 -0.39 -15.65
CA TRP A 223 10.97 -0.48 -16.79
C TRP A 223 11.57 -1.17 -18.02
N ARG A 224 12.82 -0.83 -18.38
CA ARG A 224 13.46 -1.34 -19.61
C ARG A 224 14.20 -2.65 -19.37
N GLU A 225 14.94 -2.73 -18.28
CA GLU A 225 15.77 -3.88 -17.92
C GLU A 225 14.91 -5.11 -17.62
N SER A 226 13.73 -4.91 -17.02
CA SER A 226 12.74 -5.96 -16.82
C SER A 226 11.83 -6.17 -18.03
N ASN A 227 12.06 -5.48 -19.15
CA ASN A 227 11.22 -5.54 -20.35
C ASN A 227 9.72 -5.39 -20.03
N VAL A 228 9.36 -4.42 -19.19
CA VAL A 228 7.97 -4.21 -18.76
C VAL A 228 7.17 -3.74 -19.96
N GLY A 229 6.20 -4.54 -20.39
CA GLY A 229 5.26 -4.17 -21.44
C GLY A 229 4.05 -3.43 -20.88
N LEU A 230 3.50 -3.95 -19.80
CA LEU A 230 2.34 -3.37 -19.13
C LEU A 230 2.47 -3.57 -17.62
N LEU A 231 2.16 -2.53 -16.85
CA LEU A 231 1.99 -2.61 -15.41
C LEU A 231 0.62 -2.05 -15.05
N PHE A 232 -0.12 -2.69 -14.15
CA PHE A 232 -1.33 -2.10 -13.60
C PHE A 232 -1.34 -2.16 -12.07
N ALA A 233 -2.07 -1.22 -11.47
CA ALA A 233 -2.26 -1.16 -10.03
C ALA A 233 -3.65 -0.63 -9.68
N CYS A 234 -4.37 -1.41 -8.86
CA CYS A 234 -5.61 -0.94 -8.24
C CYS A 234 -5.31 0.20 -7.26
N ALA A 235 -6.08 1.28 -7.30
CA ALA A 235 -5.78 2.42 -6.45
C ALA A 235 -6.01 2.17 -4.95
N SER A 236 -6.99 1.33 -4.60
CA SER A 236 -7.50 1.08 -3.23
C SER A 236 -6.51 0.49 -2.21
N LYS A 237 -5.23 0.43 -2.54
CA LYS A 237 -4.14 -0.07 -1.71
C LYS A 237 -3.14 1.06 -1.46
N ASN A 238 -2.17 1.27 -2.36
CA ASN A 238 -1.11 2.25 -2.13
C ASN A 238 -1.29 3.61 -2.81
N VAL A 239 -2.18 3.75 -3.80
CA VAL A 239 -2.16 4.94 -4.69
C VAL A 239 -3.45 5.74 -4.73
N GLY A 240 -4.45 5.38 -3.91
CA GLY A 240 -5.67 6.17 -3.74
C GLY A 240 -6.87 5.34 -3.27
N HIS A 241 -8.05 5.70 -3.76
CA HIS A 241 -9.31 5.10 -3.34
C HIS A 241 -9.86 4.09 -4.35
N ALA A 242 -10.63 3.11 -3.87
CA ALA A 242 -11.32 2.14 -4.74
C ALA A 242 -12.22 2.81 -5.78
N GLY A 243 -12.24 2.24 -6.99
CA GLY A 243 -13.01 2.74 -8.13
C GLY A 243 -12.17 3.08 -9.36
N ILE A 244 -10.83 3.13 -9.24
CA ILE A 244 -9.93 3.39 -10.36
C ILE A 244 -8.73 2.43 -10.34
N THR A 245 -8.24 2.11 -11.53
CA THR A 245 -7.03 1.33 -11.78
C THR A 245 -6.09 2.15 -12.65
N VAL A 246 -4.83 2.24 -12.26
CA VAL A 246 -3.77 2.81 -13.08
C VAL A 246 -3.24 1.70 -14.00
N VAL A 247 -3.15 1.95 -15.30
CA VAL A 247 -2.51 1.08 -16.28
C VAL A 247 -1.41 1.87 -16.97
N ILE A 248 -0.21 1.32 -17.01
CA ILE A 248 0.96 1.90 -17.67
C ILE A 248 1.38 0.90 -18.74
N VAL A 249 1.23 1.29 -20.01
CA VAL A 249 1.39 0.36 -21.15
C VAL A 249 2.35 0.93 -22.17
N ARG A 250 3.27 0.10 -22.66
CA ARG A 250 4.24 0.48 -23.68
C ARG A 250 3.55 0.67 -25.03
N LYS A 251 3.86 1.76 -25.72
CA LYS A 251 3.14 2.21 -26.93
C LYS A 251 3.22 1.22 -28.09
N ASP A 252 4.35 0.53 -28.24
CA ASP A 252 4.57 -0.48 -29.27
C ASP A 252 3.54 -1.61 -29.20
N LEU A 253 3.15 -2.04 -27.99
CA LEU A 253 2.22 -3.16 -27.77
C LEU A 253 0.77 -2.91 -28.18
N ILE A 254 0.43 -1.66 -28.49
CA ILE A 254 -0.94 -1.21 -28.78
C ILE A 254 -1.01 -0.28 -30.00
N SER A 255 0.09 -0.19 -30.74
CA SER A 255 0.21 0.61 -31.96
C SER A 255 0.41 -0.29 -33.19
N GLY A 256 -0.06 0.18 -34.34
CA GLY A 256 -0.06 -0.58 -35.59
C GLY A 256 -1.27 -1.52 -35.76
N ASP A 257 -1.37 -2.12 -36.94
CA ASP A 257 -2.47 -3.04 -37.31
C ASP A 257 -2.22 -4.48 -36.82
N GLU A 258 -0.94 -4.83 -36.62
CA GLU A 258 -0.47 -6.12 -36.12
C GLU A 258 -0.66 -6.28 -34.60
N ASN A 259 -0.73 -5.17 -33.85
CA ASN A 259 -1.05 -5.15 -32.41
C ASN A 259 -2.49 -4.68 -32.17
N ARG A 260 -3.42 -5.31 -32.88
CA ARG A 260 -4.86 -5.03 -32.72
C ARG A 260 -5.43 -5.80 -31.53
N ALA A 261 -6.23 -5.10 -30.73
CA ALA A 261 -7.07 -5.74 -29.72
C ALA A 261 -8.00 -6.79 -30.36
N ASN A 262 -8.42 -7.75 -29.56
CA ASN A 262 -9.46 -8.69 -29.93
C ASN A 262 -10.71 -7.91 -30.42
N PRO A 263 -11.33 -8.26 -31.56
CA PRO A 263 -12.52 -7.57 -32.07
C PRO A 263 -13.71 -7.55 -31.10
N MET A 264 -13.75 -8.46 -30.12
CA MET A 264 -14.78 -8.51 -29.09
C MET A 264 -14.48 -7.62 -27.87
N THR A 265 -13.36 -6.89 -27.86
CA THR A 265 -12.98 -6.03 -26.74
C THR A 265 -14.00 -4.90 -26.57
N PRO A 266 -14.67 -4.79 -25.41
CA PRO A 266 -15.56 -3.67 -25.15
C PRO A 266 -14.80 -2.35 -25.18
N GLY A 267 -15.37 -1.30 -25.79
CA GLY A 267 -14.66 -0.03 -25.99
C GLY A 267 -14.13 0.63 -24.72
N PHE A 268 -14.76 0.42 -23.56
CA PHE A 268 -14.26 0.95 -22.28
C PHE A 268 -13.03 0.19 -21.74
N MET A 269 -12.81 -1.05 -22.19
CA MET A 269 -11.63 -1.86 -21.88
C MET A 269 -10.53 -1.75 -22.94
N ASP A 270 -10.84 -1.19 -24.12
CA ASP A 270 -9.88 -1.02 -25.21
C ASP A 270 -8.89 0.12 -24.89
N TYR A 271 -7.60 -0.21 -24.78
CA TYR A 271 -6.56 0.74 -24.44
C TYR A 271 -6.29 1.75 -25.55
N LYS A 272 -6.37 1.35 -26.82
CA LYS A 272 -6.16 2.24 -27.97
C LYS A 272 -7.26 3.30 -28.03
N VAL A 273 -8.50 2.89 -27.77
CA VAL A 273 -9.66 3.79 -27.66
C VAL A 273 -9.48 4.79 -26.50
N ASN A 274 -9.06 4.31 -25.32
CA ASN A 274 -8.81 5.17 -24.16
C ASN A 274 -7.67 6.18 -24.41
N ILE A 275 -6.58 5.75 -25.09
CA ILE A 275 -5.45 6.63 -25.46
C ILE A 275 -5.89 7.70 -26.45
N ALA A 276 -6.60 7.31 -27.51
CA ALA A 276 -7.10 8.26 -28.52
C ALA A 276 -8.01 9.32 -27.90
N ALA A 277 -8.79 8.93 -26.89
CA ALA A 277 -9.64 9.82 -26.13
C ALA A 277 -8.95 10.50 -24.93
N LYS A 278 -7.64 10.32 -24.73
CA LYS A 278 -6.86 10.92 -23.63
C LYS A 278 -7.48 10.66 -22.25
N ASN A 279 -7.83 9.41 -21.95
CA ASN A 279 -8.50 8.96 -20.70
C ASN A 279 -9.96 9.40 -20.51
N VAL A 280 -10.54 10.17 -21.44
CA VAL A 280 -11.89 10.74 -21.30
C VAL A 280 -12.85 10.21 -22.37
N TRP A 281 -12.72 8.93 -22.72
CA TRP A 281 -13.61 8.27 -23.68
C TRP A 281 -15.06 8.27 -23.17
N ASN A 282 -15.27 7.79 -21.95
CA ASN A 282 -16.51 7.93 -21.19
C ASN A 282 -16.29 8.80 -19.93
N THR A 283 -17.31 8.90 -19.08
CA THR A 283 -17.19 9.55 -17.77
C THR A 283 -16.27 8.73 -16.86
N ILE A 284 -15.05 9.24 -16.67
CA ILE A 284 -14.04 8.70 -15.74
C ILE A 284 -14.39 9.08 -14.29
N PRO A 285 -14.02 8.29 -13.27
CA PRO A 285 -14.17 8.66 -11.85
C PRO A 285 -13.26 9.84 -11.49
N THR A 286 -13.76 11.07 -11.69
CA THR A 286 -13.00 12.32 -11.56
C THR A 286 -12.39 12.52 -10.16
N PHE A 287 -13.13 12.17 -9.12
CA PHE A 287 -12.66 12.18 -7.74
C PHE A 287 -11.44 11.28 -7.55
N ASN A 288 -11.52 10.02 -8.02
CA ASN A 288 -10.44 9.07 -7.86
C ASN A 288 -9.16 9.49 -8.61
N VAL A 289 -9.28 10.13 -9.77
CA VAL A 289 -8.13 10.71 -10.50
C VAL A 289 -7.45 11.81 -9.67
N ASP A 290 -8.23 12.72 -9.08
CA ASP A 290 -7.70 13.80 -8.24
C ASP A 290 -7.00 13.23 -6.99
N VAL A 291 -7.58 12.21 -6.35
CA VAL A 291 -6.96 11.51 -5.21
C VAL A 291 -5.64 10.87 -5.60
N VAL A 292 -5.54 10.21 -6.76
CA VAL A 292 -4.25 9.70 -7.26
C VAL A 292 -3.26 10.85 -7.44
N GLY A 293 -3.69 11.97 -8.02
CA GLY A 293 -2.85 13.16 -8.17
C GLY A 293 -2.33 13.74 -6.84
N ILE A 294 -3.17 13.78 -5.81
CA ILE A 294 -2.81 14.22 -4.45
C ILE A 294 -1.82 13.23 -3.81
N MET A 295 -2.04 11.93 -3.97
CA MET A 295 -1.10 10.90 -3.49
C MET A 295 0.27 11.07 -4.15
N MET A 296 0.33 11.26 -5.47
CA MET A 296 1.61 11.44 -6.17
C MET A 296 2.32 12.73 -5.77
N GLU A 297 1.57 13.79 -5.46
CA GLU A 297 2.13 15.04 -4.93
C GLU A 297 2.77 14.82 -3.55
N TRP A 298 2.02 14.21 -2.62
CA TRP A 298 2.56 13.83 -1.31
C TRP A 298 3.80 12.94 -1.41
N MET A 299 3.81 11.96 -2.32
CA MET A 299 4.98 11.10 -2.53
C MET A 299 6.21 11.88 -2.98
N LEU A 300 6.06 12.91 -3.83
CA LEU A 300 7.16 13.78 -4.22
C LEU A 300 7.65 14.62 -3.03
N ASP A 301 6.72 15.12 -2.21
CA ASP A 301 7.03 15.97 -1.06
C ASP A 301 7.79 15.21 0.04
N VAL A 302 7.50 13.92 0.25
CA VAL A 302 8.20 13.07 1.24
C VAL A 302 9.52 12.46 0.73
N GLY A 303 10.01 12.87 -0.44
CA GLY A 303 11.31 12.44 -0.97
C GLY A 303 11.27 11.29 -1.99
N GLY A 304 10.08 10.89 -2.45
CA GLY A 304 9.90 9.93 -3.54
C GLY A 304 10.02 8.46 -3.15
N VAL A 305 10.06 7.60 -4.16
CA VAL A 305 9.88 6.14 -4.01
C VAL A 305 10.99 5.47 -3.19
N ASN A 306 12.22 5.98 -3.21
CA ASN A 306 13.32 5.39 -2.43
C ASN A 306 13.09 5.55 -0.91
N VAL A 307 12.64 6.73 -0.46
CA VAL A 307 12.29 6.96 0.95
C VAL A 307 11.08 6.10 1.35
N LEU A 308 10.10 5.97 0.45
CA LEU A 308 8.93 5.11 0.69
C LEU A 308 9.32 3.62 0.76
N GLU A 309 10.33 3.20 0.01
CA GLU A 309 10.89 1.85 0.10
C GLU A 309 11.56 1.61 1.45
N GLU A 310 12.40 2.53 1.92
CA GLU A 310 13.06 2.44 3.22
C GLU A 310 12.03 2.32 4.36
N ARG A 311 11.00 3.16 4.34
CA ARG A 311 9.87 3.10 5.29
C ARG A 311 9.13 1.77 5.23
N SER A 312 8.91 1.23 4.02
CA SER A 312 8.26 -0.07 3.83
C SER A 312 9.09 -1.21 4.43
N VAL A 313 10.41 -1.17 4.25
CA VAL A 313 11.35 -2.15 4.84
C VAL A 313 11.35 -2.06 6.36
N GLN A 314 11.44 -0.85 6.93
CA GLN A 314 11.43 -0.65 8.38
C GLN A 314 10.15 -1.19 9.03
N LYS A 315 8.97 -0.82 8.50
CA LYS A 315 7.68 -1.31 9.01
C LYS A 315 7.58 -2.84 8.97
N ALA A 316 7.99 -3.45 7.85
CA ALA A 316 7.95 -4.90 7.69
C ALA A 316 8.91 -5.60 8.67
N ASN A 317 10.11 -5.06 8.86
CA ASN A 317 11.10 -5.61 9.78
C ASN A 317 10.61 -5.63 11.22
N LEU A 318 9.89 -4.59 11.68
CA LEU A 318 9.31 -4.56 13.02
C LEU A 318 8.30 -5.71 13.23
N VAL A 319 7.37 -5.89 12.29
CA VAL A 319 6.35 -6.96 12.39
C VAL A 319 6.98 -8.34 12.28
N TYR A 320 7.86 -8.55 11.30
CA TYR A 320 8.54 -9.83 11.14
C TYR A 320 9.50 -10.15 12.29
N GLY A 321 10.14 -9.13 12.90
CA GLY A 321 10.97 -9.30 14.10
C GLY A 321 10.17 -9.89 15.25
N VAL A 322 8.99 -9.34 15.55
CA VAL A 322 8.10 -9.91 16.59
C VAL A 322 7.69 -11.34 16.25
N ILE A 323 7.41 -11.65 14.98
CA ILE A 323 7.04 -13.00 14.57
C ILE A 323 8.21 -13.97 14.76
N ASP A 324 9.39 -13.62 14.27
CA ASP A 324 10.58 -14.48 14.29
C ASP A 324 11.10 -14.72 15.71
N GLU A 325 10.97 -13.73 16.61
CA GLU A 325 11.43 -13.80 18.01
C GLU A 325 10.39 -14.40 18.97
N SER A 326 9.18 -14.71 18.48
CA SER A 326 8.06 -15.20 19.30
C SER A 326 8.20 -16.64 19.80
N ASN A 327 9.33 -17.30 19.54
CA ASN A 327 9.56 -18.73 19.83
C ASN A 327 8.41 -19.63 19.30
N GLY A 328 7.88 -19.29 18.12
CA GLY A 328 6.80 -20.03 17.47
C GLY A 328 5.39 -19.69 17.96
N PHE A 329 5.22 -18.73 18.88
CA PHE A 329 3.90 -18.26 19.28
C PHE A 329 3.17 -17.53 18.13
N TYR A 330 3.90 -16.76 17.34
CA TYR A 330 3.45 -16.29 16.04
C TYR A 330 4.17 -17.06 14.93
N LYS A 331 3.44 -17.47 13.90
CA LYS A 331 4.04 -18.19 12.75
C LYS A 331 3.59 -17.56 11.45
N THR A 332 4.51 -17.50 10.49
CA THR A 332 4.21 -17.18 9.09
C THR A 332 4.73 -18.31 8.20
N LEU A 333 4.14 -18.48 7.02
CA LEU A 333 4.47 -19.59 6.13
C LEU A 333 5.75 -19.39 5.33
N LEU A 334 6.15 -18.14 5.11
CA LEU A 334 7.36 -17.83 4.38
C LEU A 334 8.54 -17.75 5.34
N PRO A 335 9.53 -18.65 5.23
CA PRO A 335 10.74 -18.54 6.04
C PRO A 335 11.51 -17.27 5.66
N LYS A 336 12.27 -16.73 6.61
CA LYS A 336 13.04 -15.50 6.44
C LYS A 336 14.02 -15.61 5.27
N GLU A 337 14.62 -16.79 5.12
CA GLU A 337 15.62 -17.15 4.12
C GLU A 337 15.05 -17.22 2.69
N SER A 338 13.71 -17.22 2.52
CA SER A 338 13.09 -17.23 1.20
C SER A 338 13.40 -15.99 0.37
N GLY A 339 13.65 -14.85 1.01
CA GLY A 339 13.82 -13.56 0.33
C GLY A 339 12.53 -13.00 -0.29
N TYR A 340 11.37 -13.64 -0.10
CA TYR A 340 10.10 -13.26 -0.73
C TYR A 340 9.03 -12.80 0.27
N ARG A 341 9.38 -12.63 1.55
CA ARG A 341 8.47 -12.05 2.55
C ARG A 341 8.00 -10.68 2.10
N SER A 342 6.68 -10.52 1.98
CA SER A 342 6.08 -9.25 1.56
C SER A 342 6.28 -8.17 2.61
N ARG A 343 6.80 -7.03 2.18
CA ARG A 343 6.93 -5.84 3.02
C ARG A 343 5.60 -5.13 3.20
N MET A 344 4.61 -5.47 2.38
CA MET A 344 3.29 -4.83 2.36
C MET A 344 2.22 -5.65 3.06
N ASN A 345 2.31 -6.98 3.04
CA ASN A 345 1.25 -7.85 3.53
C ASN A 345 1.85 -9.02 4.28
N VAL A 346 1.77 -8.99 5.61
CA VAL A 346 2.37 -9.98 6.50
C VAL A 346 1.28 -10.92 7.03
N PRO A 347 1.05 -12.08 6.38
CA PRO A 347 0.18 -13.10 6.93
C PRO A 347 0.89 -13.83 8.08
N PHE A 348 0.16 -14.06 9.16
CA PHE A 348 0.65 -14.81 10.31
C PHE A 348 -0.51 -15.54 11.00
N CYS A 349 -0.21 -16.50 11.87
CA CYS A 349 -1.17 -17.08 12.78
C CYS A 349 -0.64 -17.01 14.21
N VAL A 350 -1.56 -17.10 15.16
CA VAL A 350 -1.25 -17.22 16.59
C VAL A 350 -1.36 -18.70 16.94
N ALA A 351 -0.32 -19.27 17.53
CA ALA A 351 -0.23 -20.68 17.87
C ALA A 351 0.28 -20.85 19.30
N ASN A 352 -0.36 -21.74 20.05
CA ASN A 352 0.11 -22.18 21.35
C ASN A 352 -0.17 -23.69 21.45
N GLU A 353 0.69 -24.44 22.13
CA GLU A 353 0.51 -25.89 22.32
C GLU A 353 -0.56 -26.21 23.38
N MET A 354 -0.82 -25.28 24.31
CA MET A 354 -1.76 -25.42 25.42
C MET A 354 -3.16 -24.86 25.12
N ILE A 355 -3.28 -23.88 24.20
CA ILE A 355 -4.55 -23.21 23.89
C ILE A 355 -4.96 -23.52 22.45
N ASN A 356 -6.25 -23.80 22.23
CA ASN A 356 -6.79 -23.96 20.89
C ASN A 356 -6.48 -22.71 20.04
N SER A 357 -5.89 -22.90 18.85
CA SER A 357 -5.45 -21.79 18.01
C SER A 357 -6.60 -20.89 17.53
N GLU A 358 -7.81 -21.42 17.41
CA GLU A 358 -8.99 -20.66 17.01
C GLU A 358 -9.50 -19.75 18.14
N GLU A 359 -9.56 -20.26 19.37
CA GLU A 359 -9.92 -19.47 20.56
C GLU A 359 -8.88 -18.38 20.82
N LEU A 360 -7.59 -18.71 20.72
CA LEU A 360 -6.51 -17.75 20.90
C LEU A 360 -6.53 -16.65 19.82
N THR A 361 -6.84 -17.01 18.57
CA THR A 361 -7.01 -16.03 17.48
C THR A 361 -8.23 -15.14 17.71
N ASN A 362 -9.35 -15.71 18.17
CA ASN A 362 -10.55 -14.94 18.52
C ASN A 362 -10.22 -13.93 19.63
N LEU A 363 -9.50 -14.36 20.68
CA LEU A 363 -9.08 -13.47 21.76
C LEU A 363 -8.15 -12.37 21.26
N PHE A 364 -7.15 -12.71 20.44
CA PHE A 364 -6.25 -11.74 19.83
C PHE A 364 -7.02 -10.64 19.09
N LEU A 365 -8.03 -11.02 18.29
CA LEU A 365 -8.87 -10.08 17.55
C LEU A 365 -9.71 -9.20 18.48
N VAL A 366 -10.28 -9.76 19.54
CA VAL A 366 -11.08 -9.02 20.52
C VAL A 366 -10.21 -8.01 21.28
N GLU A 367 -9.04 -8.41 21.76
CA GLU A 367 -8.13 -7.50 22.46
C GLU A 367 -7.56 -6.41 21.53
N CYS A 368 -7.24 -6.75 20.27
CA CYS A 368 -6.89 -5.76 19.24
C CYS A 368 -7.99 -4.72 19.06
N TRP A 369 -9.23 -5.19 18.84
CA TRP A 369 -10.37 -4.33 18.55
C TRP A 369 -10.70 -3.40 19.71
N LYS A 370 -10.59 -3.88 20.96
CA LYS A 370 -10.74 -3.05 22.17
C LYS A 370 -9.69 -1.94 22.29
N ARG A 371 -8.54 -2.09 21.62
CA ARG A 371 -7.43 -1.13 21.57
C ARG A 371 -7.44 -0.29 20.28
N GLY A 372 -8.49 -0.36 19.46
CA GLY A 372 -8.58 0.38 18.20
C GLY A 372 -7.78 -0.23 17.04
N ILE A 373 -7.17 -1.40 17.21
CA ILE A 373 -6.44 -2.11 16.16
C ILE A 373 -7.43 -2.95 15.34
N VAL A 374 -7.58 -2.64 14.05
CA VAL A 374 -8.58 -3.26 13.17
C VAL A 374 -7.99 -3.72 11.84
N GLY A 375 -8.77 -4.49 11.07
CA GLY A 375 -8.38 -4.92 9.72
C GLY A 375 -7.45 -6.14 9.65
N LEU A 376 -7.21 -6.82 10.78
CA LEU A 376 -6.31 -7.99 10.84
C LEU A 376 -6.96 -9.31 10.42
N LYS A 377 -8.28 -9.44 10.58
CA LYS A 377 -9.01 -10.65 10.21
C LYS A 377 -9.04 -10.80 8.70
N THR A 378 -8.64 -11.96 8.19
CA THR A 378 -8.73 -12.24 6.76
C THR A 378 -8.98 -13.73 6.48
N VAL A 379 -9.53 -14.01 5.29
CA VAL A 379 -9.52 -15.36 4.73
C VAL A 379 -8.24 -15.49 3.93
N THR A 380 -7.24 -16.16 4.48
CA THR A 380 -6.05 -16.55 3.71
C THR A 380 -6.31 -17.88 3.00
N PRO A 381 -5.60 -18.20 1.90
CA PRO A 381 -5.73 -19.50 1.27
C PRO A 381 -5.27 -20.63 2.19
N PHE A 382 -4.64 -20.33 3.32
CA PHE A 382 -3.79 -21.24 4.07
C PHE A 382 -4.51 -22.32 4.88
N LYS A 383 -5.85 -22.29 4.96
CA LYS A 383 -6.81 -23.29 5.50
C LYS A 383 -6.55 -23.89 6.91
N GLN A 384 -5.34 -23.84 7.45
CA GLN A 384 -4.91 -24.51 8.69
C GLN A 384 -4.29 -23.49 9.65
N GLY A 385 -4.93 -23.29 10.82
CA GLY A 385 -4.67 -22.15 11.69
C GLY A 385 -5.41 -20.92 11.15
N LYS A 386 -6.24 -20.27 11.96
CA LYS A 386 -6.97 -19.07 11.52
C LYS A 386 -5.97 -17.93 11.31
N TYR A 387 -5.58 -17.68 10.06
CA TYR A 387 -4.58 -16.65 9.76
C TYR A 387 -5.15 -15.24 9.90
N LEU A 388 -4.27 -14.39 10.39
CA LEU A 388 -4.37 -12.95 10.44
C LEU A 388 -3.46 -12.36 9.34
N ARG A 389 -3.65 -11.09 9.02
CA ARG A 389 -2.73 -10.36 8.15
C ARG A 389 -2.59 -8.91 8.58
N VAL A 390 -1.35 -8.45 8.64
CA VAL A 390 -1.01 -7.04 8.78
C VAL A 390 -0.73 -6.47 7.39
N SER A 391 -1.47 -5.45 6.97
CA SER A 391 -1.20 -4.74 5.71
C SER A 391 -0.53 -3.41 6.02
N LEU A 392 0.64 -3.14 5.43
CA LEU A 392 1.57 -2.07 5.80
C LEU A 392 1.69 -0.99 4.71
N TYR A 393 0.58 -0.69 4.04
CA TYR A 393 0.52 0.32 2.98
C TYR A 393 0.88 1.74 3.45
N HIS A 394 0.96 2.70 2.53
CA HIS A 394 1.40 4.07 2.83
C HIS A 394 0.57 4.79 3.89
N GLY A 395 -0.73 4.49 4.01
CA GLY A 395 -1.57 5.07 5.06
C GLY A 395 -1.40 4.47 6.45
N VAL A 396 -0.59 3.42 6.59
CA VAL A 396 -0.18 2.88 7.89
C VAL A 396 1.13 3.55 8.28
N SER A 397 1.08 4.35 9.34
CA SER A 397 2.23 5.09 9.89
C SER A 397 3.22 4.17 10.61
N MET A 398 4.40 4.70 10.97
CA MET A 398 5.34 3.97 11.83
C MET A 398 4.75 3.76 13.23
N GLU A 399 4.06 4.77 13.76
CA GLU A 399 3.37 4.72 15.05
C GLU A 399 2.35 3.58 15.10
N ASP A 400 1.53 3.42 14.06
CA ASP A 400 0.56 2.31 13.97
C ASP A 400 1.28 0.95 14.13
N VAL A 401 2.41 0.77 13.44
CA VAL A 401 3.19 -0.47 13.48
C VAL A 401 3.83 -0.70 14.85
N LEU A 402 4.32 0.35 15.50
CA LEU A 402 4.84 0.27 16.86
C LEU A 402 3.74 -0.16 17.84
N ILE A 403 2.55 0.45 17.77
CA ILE A 403 1.39 0.10 18.61
C ILE A 403 1.00 -1.38 18.40
N LEU A 404 0.95 -1.85 17.16
CA LEU A 404 0.65 -3.25 16.87
C LEU A 404 1.73 -4.20 17.41
N THR A 405 3.00 -3.89 17.18
CA THR A 405 4.11 -4.77 17.61
C THR A 405 4.25 -4.81 19.13
N LEU A 406 3.97 -3.70 19.81
CA LEU A 406 3.83 -3.63 21.26
C LEU A 406 2.73 -4.55 21.77
N PHE A 407 1.53 -4.40 21.21
CA PHE A 407 0.41 -5.29 21.50
C PHE A 407 0.78 -6.76 21.29
N MET A 408 1.43 -7.09 20.16
CA MET A 408 1.82 -8.46 19.86
C MET A 408 2.82 -9.02 20.89
N LYS A 409 3.80 -8.22 21.33
CA LYS A 409 4.76 -8.60 22.38
C LYS A 409 4.06 -8.82 23.72
N GLU A 410 3.17 -7.92 24.14
CA GLU A 410 2.37 -8.06 25.37
C GLU A 410 1.48 -9.30 25.35
N PHE A 411 0.77 -9.51 24.24
CA PHE A 411 -0.13 -10.64 24.08
C PHE A 411 0.64 -11.97 24.13
N ALA A 412 1.82 -12.03 23.50
CA ALA A 412 2.72 -13.19 23.59
C ALA A 412 3.26 -13.40 25.01
N ALA A 413 3.61 -12.34 25.75
CA ALA A 413 4.06 -12.48 27.14
C ALA A 413 2.94 -13.00 28.05
N LYS A 414 1.69 -12.58 27.81
CA LYS A 414 0.52 -13.00 28.58
C LYS A 414 0.07 -14.43 28.27
N TYR A 415 0.14 -14.84 27.01
CA TYR A 415 -0.46 -16.10 26.54
C TYR A 415 0.54 -17.11 25.96
N GLY A 416 1.83 -16.78 25.87
CA GLY A 416 2.87 -17.62 25.24
C GLY A 416 3.57 -18.61 26.18
N GLY A 417 3.37 -18.52 27.50
CA GLY A 417 3.90 -19.50 28.47
C GLY A 417 5.41 -19.45 28.71
N VAL A 418 6.10 -18.37 28.33
CA VAL A 418 7.54 -18.15 28.54
C VAL A 418 7.76 -16.99 29.51
N GLU A 419 8.76 -17.10 30.40
CA GLU A 419 9.20 -16.00 31.31
C GLU A 419 9.34 -14.68 30.54
N SER A 420 8.62 -13.66 31.02
CA SER A 420 8.60 -12.26 30.60
C SER A 420 9.56 -11.90 29.44
N VAL A 421 9.00 -11.66 28.26
CA VAL A 421 9.67 -10.87 27.21
C VAL A 421 10.15 -9.58 27.86
N SER A 422 11.46 -9.29 27.82
CA SER A 422 12.04 -8.10 28.44
C SER A 422 11.47 -6.83 27.79
N ILE A 423 10.52 -6.19 28.48
CA ILE A 423 9.88 -4.92 28.06
C ILE A 423 10.91 -3.77 28.01
N LYS A 424 12.08 -3.90 28.67
CA LYS A 424 13.07 -2.83 28.79
C LYS A 424 13.62 -2.29 27.46
N ASN A 425 13.64 -3.08 26.39
CA ASN A 425 14.19 -2.62 25.10
C ASN A 425 13.25 -1.66 24.34
N ILE A 426 11.97 -1.63 24.71
CA ILE A 426 10.93 -0.90 23.97
C ILE A 426 10.99 0.61 24.25
N GLU A 427 11.18 1.01 25.51
CA GLU A 427 11.30 2.43 25.86
C GLU A 427 12.58 3.04 25.26
N GLU A 428 13.62 2.23 25.07
CA GLU A 428 14.86 2.62 24.41
C GLU A 428 14.70 2.72 22.88
N GLU A 429 14.07 1.72 22.23
CA GLU A 429 13.75 1.77 20.79
C GLU A 429 12.82 2.94 20.45
N MET A 430 11.79 3.18 21.27
CA MET A 430 10.89 4.32 21.10
C MET A 430 11.62 5.65 21.30
N LYS A 431 12.57 5.74 22.25
CA LYS A 431 13.42 6.92 22.47
C LYS A 431 14.37 7.18 21.32
N GLU A 432 15.03 6.15 20.80
CA GLU A 432 15.93 6.28 19.64
C GLU A 432 15.16 6.76 18.40
N LEU A 433 13.95 6.24 18.18
CA LEU A 433 13.08 6.68 17.08
C LEU A 433 12.50 8.09 17.30
N THR A 434 12.15 8.47 18.53
CA THR A 434 11.70 9.85 18.83
C THR A 434 12.83 10.87 18.70
N VAL A 435 14.08 10.51 18.99
CA VAL A 435 15.24 11.40 18.77
C VAL A 435 15.44 11.68 17.27
N VAL A 436 15.18 10.68 16.41
CA VAL A 436 15.22 10.86 14.95
C VAL A 436 14.06 11.72 14.44
N GLU A 437 12.86 11.58 15.01
CA GLU A 437 11.70 12.42 14.65
C GLU A 437 11.74 13.83 15.25
N GLU A 438 12.35 14.05 16.43
CA GLU A 438 12.55 15.39 17.02
C GLU A 438 13.52 16.25 16.17
N GLU A 439 14.44 15.63 15.40
CA GLU A 439 15.22 16.36 14.40
C GLU A 439 14.39 16.77 13.16
N GLU A 440 13.28 16.08 12.86
CA GLU A 440 12.43 16.36 11.70
C GLU A 440 11.21 17.25 12.02
N HIS A 441 10.51 17.11 13.15
CA HIS A 441 9.32 17.93 13.48
C HIS A 441 9.10 18.16 14.99
N VAL A 442 9.43 19.35 15.48
CA VAL A 442 9.18 19.80 16.87
C VAL A 442 7.88 20.62 16.94
N SER A 443 6.75 19.99 17.29
CA SER A 443 5.68 20.63 18.08
C SER A 443 4.56 19.69 18.56
N GLU A 444 4.30 18.56 17.90
CA GLU A 444 3.10 17.73 18.18
C GLU A 444 3.35 16.57 19.17
N LEU A 445 4.59 16.11 19.34
CA LEU A 445 4.93 14.92 20.15
C LEU A 445 4.82 15.11 21.68
N LYS A 446 4.93 16.34 22.18
CA LYS A 446 4.94 16.59 23.64
C LYS A 446 3.57 16.40 24.31
N GLU A 447 2.47 16.48 23.57
CA GLU A 447 1.13 16.23 24.10
C GLU A 447 0.78 14.74 24.17
N VAL A 448 1.38 13.90 23.31
CA VAL A 448 1.01 12.47 23.19
C VAL A 448 1.65 11.60 24.28
N VAL A 449 2.90 11.88 24.67
CA VAL A 449 3.59 11.15 25.75
C VAL A 449 2.87 11.30 27.10
N SER A 450 2.14 12.39 27.31
CA SER A 450 1.32 12.62 28.50
C SER A 450 0.07 11.72 28.57
N LEU A 451 -0.43 11.23 27.43
CA LEU A 451 -1.71 10.49 27.36
C LEU A 451 -1.51 8.98 27.41
N ALA A 452 -0.38 8.46 26.93
CA ALA A 452 -0.08 7.02 26.93
C ALA A 452 0.21 6.42 28.32
N VAL A 453 0.59 7.24 29.31
CA VAL A 453 0.97 6.78 30.66
C VAL A 453 -0.21 6.78 31.66
N SER A 454 -1.37 7.33 31.27
CA SER A 454 -2.41 7.73 32.23
C SER A 454 -3.44 6.68 32.73
N PRO A 455 -3.42 5.35 32.43
CA PRO A 455 -4.25 4.42 33.20
C PRO A 455 -3.50 3.65 34.29
N PHE A 456 -2.18 3.74 34.39
CA PHE A 456 -1.39 2.93 35.34
C PHE A 456 -0.70 3.79 36.41
N SER A 457 -1.50 4.41 37.28
CA SER A 457 -1.01 4.93 38.55
C SER A 457 -1.85 4.42 39.72
N SER A 458 -1.69 3.15 40.05
CA SER A 458 -1.89 2.70 41.42
C SER A 458 -0.67 1.87 41.82
N ILE A 459 -0.12 2.20 43.00
CA ILE A 459 1.07 1.63 43.63
C ILE A 459 2.40 2.29 43.21
N VAL A 460 2.61 3.57 43.55
CA VAL A 460 3.86 4.08 44.18
C VAL A 460 3.50 5.32 45.02
N ASP A 461 3.75 5.28 46.33
CA ASP A 461 3.63 6.44 47.23
C ASP A 461 4.84 7.37 47.03
N LEU A 462 4.61 8.53 46.40
CA LEU A 462 5.63 9.55 46.13
C LEU A 462 5.63 10.70 47.17
N SER A 463 5.16 10.48 48.39
CA SER A 463 5.11 11.52 49.45
C SER A 463 6.46 11.96 50.03
N ARG A 464 7.59 11.70 49.37
CA ARG A 464 8.90 12.24 49.76
C ARG A 464 9.68 12.70 48.54
N LEU A 465 9.60 13.98 48.21
CA LEU A 465 10.73 14.81 47.77
C LEU A 465 10.31 16.28 47.81
N SER A 466 10.99 17.03 48.68
CA SER A 466 10.72 18.40 49.08
C SER A 466 11.30 19.44 48.10
N SER A 467 10.46 20.42 47.75
CA SER A 467 10.73 21.86 47.57
C SER A 467 12.13 22.37 47.18
N SER A 468 12.18 22.96 45.98
CA SER A 468 12.61 24.35 45.67
C SER A 468 13.74 24.51 44.62
N PRO A 469 13.74 25.62 43.85
CA PRO A 469 14.38 25.72 42.53
C PRO A 469 15.63 26.61 42.54
N THR A 470 16.60 26.32 41.66
CA THR A 470 17.44 27.28 40.89
C THR A 470 18.62 26.54 40.28
N ASN A 471 18.78 26.59 38.95
CA ASN A 471 20.04 27.00 38.32
C ASN A 471 19.86 27.13 36.80
N VAL A 472 20.24 28.32 36.33
CA VAL A 472 20.46 28.72 34.94
C VAL A 472 21.60 27.87 34.37
N ILE A 473 21.44 27.37 33.14
CA ILE A 473 22.57 26.92 32.31
C ILE A 473 22.55 27.73 31.01
N ASP A 474 23.57 28.56 30.88
CA ASP A 474 23.98 29.28 29.67
C ASP A 474 24.65 28.29 28.70
N VAL A 475 24.18 28.24 27.45
CA VAL A 475 24.83 27.50 26.36
C VAL A 475 24.98 28.42 25.16
N THR A 476 25.87 29.39 25.27
CA THR A 476 26.47 30.06 24.13
C THR A 476 27.71 29.28 23.67
N SER A 477 27.56 28.44 22.64
CA SER A 477 28.53 28.25 21.53
C SER A 477 28.34 26.90 20.83
N PHE A 478 27.66 26.91 19.68
CA PHE A 478 27.94 25.94 18.61
C PHE A 478 27.95 26.68 17.28
N THR A 479 29.13 26.70 16.66
CA THR A 479 29.38 27.33 15.36
C THR A 479 29.09 26.30 14.25
N LEU A 480 28.15 26.61 13.36
CA LEU A 480 27.86 25.80 12.17
C LEU A 480 28.99 25.90 11.12
N PRO A 481 29.30 24.83 10.35
CA PRO A 481 30.29 24.86 9.27
C PRO A 481 29.90 25.81 8.13
N LYS A 482 30.91 26.45 7.51
CA LYS A 482 30.79 27.59 6.58
C LYS A 482 30.13 27.34 5.21
N ASP A 483 29.61 26.15 4.92
CA ASP A 483 29.00 25.84 3.61
C ASP A 483 27.56 25.29 3.65
N PHE A 484 26.84 25.47 4.76
CA PHE A 484 25.43 25.08 4.85
C PHE A 484 24.51 26.15 4.22
N LYS A 485 24.15 25.98 2.94
CA LYS A 485 23.14 26.81 2.28
C LYS A 485 21.72 26.30 2.57
N VAL A 486 21.10 26.83 3.61
CA VAL A 486 19.64 26.70 3.81
C VAL A 486 18.93 27.55 2.76
N ARG A 487 18.28 26.92 1.77
CA ARG A 487 17.25 27.60 0.97
C ARG A 487 16.01 27.79 1.86
N ARG A 488 15.82 29.00 2.38
CA ARG A 488 14.56 29.42 3.00
C ARG A 488 13.45 29.28 1.96
N TYR A 489 12.52 28.35 2.17
CA TYR A 489 11.25 28.36 1.45
C TYR A 489 10.43 29.54 1.93
N ALA A 490 10.12 30.44 1.00
CA ALA A 490 9.18 31.52 1.23
C ALA A 490 7.77 30.93 1.33
N LYS A 491 7.05 31.39 2.35
CA LYS A 491 5.62 31.23 2.58
C LYS A 491 4.88 31.66 1.29
N ILE A 492 4.27 30.72 0.57
CA ILE A 492 3.40 31.05 -0.58
C ILE A 492 2.10 31.60 0.02
N THR A 493 1.94 32.91 -0.01
CA THR A 493 0.68 33.58 0.27
C THR A 493 -0.23 33.48 -0.95
N ASN A 494 -1.52 33.23 -0.68
CA ASN A 494 -2.62 33.29 -1.65
C ASN A 494 -2.57 34.58 -2.47
N ASP A 495 -2.12 34.51 -3.72
CA ASP A 495 -2.47 35.46 -4.79
C ASP A 495 -1.96 34.88 -6.12
N MET A 496 -2.71 33.92 -6.68
CA MET A 496 -2.51 33.42 -8.03
C MET A 496 -3.85 33.16 -8.72
N PHE A 497 -4.72 34.17 -8.70
CA PHE A 497 -5.84 34.31 -9.63
C PHE A 497 -6.01 35.79 -9.99
N ALA A 498 -5.15 36.28 -10.88
CA ALA A 498 -5.41 37.51 -11.63
C ALA A 498 -4.98 37.27 -13.10
N PRO A 499 -5.85 37.51 -14.10
CA PRO A 499 -5.47 37.40 -15.49
C PRO A 499 -4.54 38.56 -15.88
N PRO A 500 -3.64 38.38 -16.87
CA PRO A 500 -2.73 39.45 -17.25
C PRO A 500 -3.50 40.59 -17.94
N ILE A 501 -3.46 41.77 -17.32
CA ILE A 501 -3.81 43.03 -17.96
C ILE A 501 -2.66 43.38 -18.91
N SER A 502 -2.91 43.30 -20.22
CA SER A 502 -1.99 43.82 -21.23
C SER A 502 -2.25 45.32 -21.42
N THR A 503 -1.24 46.14 -21.14
CA THR A 503 -1.21 47.55 -21.54
C THR A 503 -0.84 47.64 -23.01
N MET A 504 -1.79 48.05 -23.85
CA MET A 504 -1.52 48.50 -25.21
C MET A 504 -0.72 49.81 -25.18
N HIS A 505 0.39 49.84 -25.90
CA HIS A 505 0.91 51.08 -26.47
C HIS A 505 0.46 51.16 -27.94
N HIS A 506 -0.22 52.25 -28.26
CA HIS A 506 -0.55 52.69 -29.60
C HIS A 506 0.71 52.91 -30.45
N HIS A 507 0.76 52.27 -31.62
CA HIS A 507 1.06 52.96 -32.88
C HIS A 507 0.34 52.24 -34.02
N GLY A 508 -0.55 52.98 -34.70
CA GLY A 508 -1.36 52.46 -35.78
C GLY A 508 -0.66 52.52 -37.11
N VAL A 509 -1.05 51.63 -38.02
CA VAL A 509 -1.31 51.93 -39.44
C VAL A 509 -2.46 51.01 -39.87
N ALA A 510 -3.42 51.61 -40.57
CA ALA A 510 -4.62 50.99 -41.11
C ALA A 510 -4.28 49.98 -42.23
N GLU A 511 -5.09 48.93 -42.37
CA GLU A 511 -5.76 48.61 -43.63
C GLU A 511 -6.78 47.46 -43.47
N SER A 512 -7.75 47.50 -44.37
CA SER A 512 -9.09 46.93 -44.36
C SER A 512 -9.18 45.40 -44.47
N CYS A 513 -10.13 44.83 -43.72
CA CYS A 513 -10.73 43.52 -43.98
C CYS A 513 -12.04 43.70 -44.75
N PRO A 514 -12.40 42.78 -45.66
CA PRO A 514 -13.80 42.42 -45.84
C PRO A 514 -14.04 40.93 -45.53
N LEU A 515 -15.05 40.75 -44.68
CA LEU A 515 -15.82 39.54 -44.40
C LEU A 515 -16.16 38.73 -45.67
N SER A 516 -16.15 37.39 -45.57
CA SER A 516 -17.32 36.57 -45.90
C SER A 516 -17.16 35.08 -45.59
N ARG A 517 -18.20 34.55 -44.93
CA ARG A 517 -18.78 33.19 -44.95
C ARG A 517 -18.05 32.02 -44.30
#